data_AF-A0A2E0X461-F1
#
_entry.id   AF-A0A2E0X461-F1
#
_cell.length_a   1.000
_cell.length_b   1.000
_cell.length_c   1.000
_cell.angle_alpha   90.00
_cell.angle_beta   90.00
_cell.angle_gamma   90.00
#
_symmetry.space_group_name_H-M   'P 1'
#
loop_
_entity.id
_entity.type
_entity.pdbx_description
1 polymer ?
#
loop_
_entity_poly.entity_id
_entity_poly.type
_entity_poly.pdbx_seq_one_letter_code
_entity_poly.pdbx_strand_id
1 'polypeptide(L)'
;MSEPAGLKPSSRDKRRRNALTHGMRATTLAGLPKGAAYIRRLVLSFRRELEAVVIDAKGEVSFMDGAHINTASRHEQVALLAGRWLKLNAETMSHQERLQYLQAVARASEARDRALSALNLDRDTGSILESLYSTPRPAVHDAEPED
;
A
#
# COMPACT_ATOMS: atom_id res chain seq x y z
N MET A 1 -23.61 15.19 38.69
CA MET A 1 -23.58 14.96 37.23
C MET A 1 -22.27 14.25 36.95
N SER A 2 -22.29 12.93 36.74
CA SER A 2 -21.08 12.12 36.58
C SER A 2 -20.83 11.84 35.10
N GLU A 3 -19.61 12.15 34.63
CA GLU A 3 -19.13 11.85 33.29
C GLU A 3 -19.16 10.34 32.98
N PRO A 4 -19.50 9.92 31.75
CA PRO A 4 -19.40 8.51 31.37
C PRO A 4 -17.92 8.13 31.13
N ALA A 5 -17.47 7.17 31.92
CA ALA A 5 -16.15 6.56 31.82
C ALA A 5 -15.88 6.01 30.41
N GLY A 6 -14.88 6.57 29.73
CA GLY A 6 -14.40 6.08 28.44
C GLY A 6 -13.89 4.64 28.55
N LEU A 7 -14.58 3.70 27.91
CA LEU A 7 -14.15 2.31 27.80
C LEU A 7 -12.81 2.26 27.06
N LYS A 8 -11.74 1.87 27.78
CA LYS A 8 -10.47 1.48 27.15
C LYS A 8 -10.73 0.24 26.28
N PRO A 9 -10.36 0.24 24.99
CA PRO A 9 -10.60 -0.90 24.12
C PRO A 9 -9.85 -2.13 24.64
N SER A 10 -10.58 -3.24 24.76
CA SER A 10 -10.05 -4.47 25.32
C SER A 10 -8.94 -5.05 24.42
N SER A 11 -7.98 -5.77 25.01
CA SER A 11 -6.94 -6.48 24.24
C SER A 11 -7.50 -7.50 23.25
N ARG A 12 -8.77 -7.91 23.42
CA ARG A 12 -9.55 -8.75 22.50
C ARG A 12 -9.89 -8.04 21.20
N ASP A 13 -10.17 -6.73 21.22
CA ASP A 13 -10.49 -5.94 20.03
C ASP A 13 -9.27 -5.71 19.14
N LYS A 14 -8.07 -5.66 19.73
CA LYS A 14 -6.81 -5.68 18.97
C LYS A 14 -6.62 -6.98 18.19
N ARG A 15 -7.03 -8.13 18.75
CA ARG A 15 -6.97 -9.43 18.06
C ARG A 15 -8.00 -9.55 16.94
N ARG A 16 -9.21 -9.01 17.11
CA ARG A 16 -10.25 -8.98 16.06
C ARG A 16 -9.88 -8.09 14.87
N ARG A 17 -9.18 -6.97 15.09
CA ARG A 17 -8.63 -6.15 13.99
C ARG A 17 -7.56 -6.88 13.16
N ASN A 18 -6.83 -7.83 13.73
CA ASN A 18 -5.91 -8.69 12.96
C ASN A 18 -6.64 -9.82 12.21
N ALA A 19 -7.94 -9.99 12.44
CA ALA A 19 -8.82 -10.92 11.76
C ALA A 19 -9.68 -10.18 10.72
N LEU A 20 -9.13 -9.17 10.04
CA LEU A 20 -9.77 -8.52 8.90
C LEU A 20 -9.84 -9.50 7.69
N THR A 21 -10.80 -10.41 7.79
CA THR A 21 -11.97 -10.64 6.91
C THR A 21 -11.90 -11.13 5.47
N HIS A 22 -10.76 -11.50 4.88
CA HIS A 22 -10.80 -12.08 3.52
C HIS A 22 -10.09 -13.43 3.36
N GLY A 23 -9.57 -14.02 4.44
CA GLY A 23 -9.03 -15.40 4.46
C GLY A 23 -7.76 -15.62 3.62
N MET A 24 -7.43 -14.68 2.72
CA MET A 24 -6.26 -14.70 1.86
C MET A 24 -5.03 -14.23 2.64
N ARG A 25 -4.54 -15.09 3.54
CA ARG A 25 -3.11 -15.08 3.84
C ARG A 25 -2.41 -15.38 2.53
N ALA A 26 -1.53 -14.49 2.09
CA ALA A 26 -0.65 -14.76 0.95
C ALA A 26 0.28 -15.93 1.35
N THR A 27 -0.21 -17.16 1.22
CA THR A 27 0.53 -18.41 1.43
C THR A 27 1.53 -18.66 0.31
N THR A 28 1.50 -17.85 -0.76
CA THR A 28 2.44 -17.87 -1.89
C THR A 28 3.73 -17.08 -1.62
N LEU A 29 4.27 -17.25 -0.43
CA LEU A 29 5.68 -16.95 -0.18
C LEU A 29 6.35 -18.26 0.17
N ALA A 30 6.61 -19.07 -0.86
CA ALA A 30 7.84 -19.86 -0.88
C ALA A 30 8.94 -18.95 -0.32
N GLY A 31 9.64 -19.40 0.72
CA GLY A 31 10.44 -18.54 1.58
C GLY A 31 11.26 -17.53 0.76
N LEU A 32 11.17 -16.24 1.11
CA LEU A 32 12.00 -15.24 0.45
C LEU A 32 13.47 -15.65 0.56
N PRO A 33 14.30 -15.32 -0.45
CA PRO A 33 15.73 -15.57 -0.38
C PRO A 33 16.35 -15.02 0.91
N LYS A 34 17.42 -15.67 1.38
CA LYS A 34 18.15 -15.20 2.57
C LYS A 34 18.56 -13.73 2.40
N GLY A 35 18.32 -12.92 3.44
CA GLY A 35 18.59 -11.48 3.41
C GLY A 35 17.52 -10.62 2.72
N ALA A 36 16.40 -11.19 2.28
CA ALA A 36 15.26 -10.45 1.73
C ALA A 36 14.08 -10.28 2.71
N ALA A 37 14.28 -10.56 4.01
CA ALA A 37 13.22 -10.44 5.01
C ALA A 37 12.64 -9.03 5.14
N TYR A 38 13.42 -7.99 4.82
CA TYR A 38 12.94 -6.60 4.81
C TYR A 38 11.90 -6.36 3.70
N ILE A 39 12.03 -7.00 2.54
CA ILE A 39 11.07 -6.90 1.43
C ILE A 39 9.71 -7.40 1.90
N ARG A 40 9.67 -8.51 2.66
CA ARG A 40 8.42 -8.99 3.26
C ARG A 40 7.74 -7.91 4.10
N ARG A 41 8.52 -7.18 4.91
CA ARG A 41 7.97 -6.11 5.77
C ARG A 41 7.42 -4.97 4.93
N LEU A 42 8.13 -4.56 3.88
CA LEU A 42 7.66 -3.52 2.95
C LEU A 42 6.35 -3.93 2.27
N VAL A 43 6.29 -5.14 1.71
CA VAL A 43 5.09 -5.66 1.03
C VAL A 43 3.91 -5.80 2.00
N LEU A 44 4.16 -6.20 3.25
CA LEU A 44 3.10 -6.25 4.27
C LEU A 44 2.63 -4.85 4.69
N SER A 45 3.52 -3.84 4.72
CA SER A 45 3.13 -2.44 4.97
C SER A 45 2.26 -1.92 3.83
N PHE A 46 2.75 -2.06 2.60
CA PHE A 46 2.04 -1.69 1.37
C PHE A 46 0.64 -2.32 1.32
N ARG A 47 0.52 -3.62 1.62
CA ARG A 47 -0.76 -4.32 1.67
C ARG A 47 -1.71 -3.71 2.71
N ARG A 48 -1.23 -3.44 3.93
CA ARG A 48 -2.05 -2.87 5.00
C ARG A 48 -2.51 -1.45 4.69
N GLU A 49 -1.64 -0.64 4.11
CA GLU A 49 -1.96 0.71 3.67
C GLU A 49 -3.03 0.66 2.58
N LEU A 50 -2.90 -0.24 1.61
CA LEU A 50 -3.89 -0.42 0.55
C LEU A 50 -5.24 -0.95 1.08
N GLU A 51 -5.23 -1.90 2.00
CA GLU A 51 -6.43 -2.37 2.71
C GLU A 51 -7.11 -1.21 3.47
N ALA A 52 -6.34 -0.36 4.15
CA ALA A 52 -6.87 0.81 4.85
C ALA A 52 -7.53 1.78 3.89
N VAL A 53 -6.88 2.13 2.78
CA VAL A 53 -7.45 3.03 1.76
C VAL A 53 -8.74 2.45 1.15
N VAL A 54 -8.80 1.14 0.91
CA VAL A 54 -10.01 0.49 0.39
C VAL A 54 -11.15 0.52 1.41
N ILE A 55 -10.86 0.29 2.70
CA ILE A 55 -11.85 0.39 3.78
C ILE A 55 -12.33 1.84 3.92
N ASP A 56 -11.43 2.81 3.85
CA ASP A 56 -11.78 4.23 3.95
C ASP A 56 -12.67 4.67 2.77
N ALA A 57 -12.40 4.17 1.56
CA ALA A 57 -13.16 4.50 0.35
C ALA A 57 -14.49 3.73 0.22
N LYS A 58 -14.54 2.45 0.62
CA LYS A 58 -15.68 1.54 0.35
C LYS A 58 -16.41 1.04 1.60
N GLY A 59 -15.90 1.33 2.79
CA GLY A 59 -16.39 0.83 4.07
C GLY A 59 -15.98 -0.61 4.41
N GLU A 60 -15.74 -1.45 3.40
CA GLU A 60 -15.27 -2.83 3.56
C GLU A 60 -14.38 -3.30 2.40
N VAL A 61 -13.61 -4.37 2.64
CA VAL A 61 -12.82 -5.05 1.60
C VAL A 61 -13.64 -6.20 1.03
N SER A 62 -14.16 -6.05 -0.19
CA SER A 62 -14.83 -7.15 -0.87
C SER A 62 -13.86 -8.28 -1.23
N PHE A 63 -14.38 -9.45 -1.59
CA PHE A 63 -13.57 -10.57 -2.07
C PHE A 63 -12.70 -10.18 -3.29
N MET A 64 -13.29 -9.43 -4.23
CA MET A 64 -12.59 -8.97 -5.42
C MET A 64 -11.50 -7.95 -5.07
N ASP A 65 -11.77 -7.02 -4.15
CA ASP A 65 -10.75 -6.08 -3.67
C ASP A 65 -9.58 -6.82 -3.03
N GLY A 66 -9.87 -7.81 -2.17
CA GLY A 66 -8.84 -8.66 -1.58
C GLY A 66 -7.97 -9.37 -2.63
N ALA A 67 -8.57 -9.82 -3.74
CA ALA A 67 -7.85 -10.49 -4.82
C ALA A 67 -6.92 -9.51 -5.57
N HIS A 68 -7.39 -8.30 -5.83
CA HIS A 68 -6.60 -7.23 -6.46
C HIS A 68 -5.47 -6.76 -5.55
N ILE A 69 -5.73 -6.53 -4.26
CA ILE A 69 -4.71 -6.19 -3.25
C ILE A 69 -3.61 -7.27 -3.19
N ASN A 70 -4.00 -8.54 -3.15
CA ASN A 70 -3.06 -9.65 -3.11
C ASN A 70 -2.22 -9.72 -4.40
N THR A 71 -2.84 -9.47 -5.56
CA THR A 71 -2.16 -9.42 -6.87
C THR A 71 -1.15 -8.27 -6.91
N ALA A 72 -1.55 -7.07 -6.52
CA ALA A 72 -0.68 -5.90 -6.41
C ALA A 72 0.50 -6.18 -5.47
N SER A 73 0.25 -6.75 -4.29
CA SER A 73 1.28 -7.09 -3.29
C SER A 73 2.31 -8.09 -3.82
N ARG A 74 1.88 -9.10 -4.60
CA ARG A 74 2.79 -10.08 -5.22
C ARG A 74 3.68 -9.43 -6.27
N HIS A 75 3.12 -8.57 -7.10
CA HIS A 75 3.89 -7.89 -8.14
C HIS A 75 4.86 -6.85 -7.55
N GLU A 76 4.45 -6.14 -6.49
CA GLU A 76 5.35 -5.27 -5.73
C GLU A 76 6.56 -6.05 -5.17
N GLN A 77 6.31 -7.24 -4.61
CA GLN A 77 7.38 -8.09 -4.12
C GLN A 77 8.37 -8.51 -5.23
N VAL A 78 7.87 -8.84 -6.42
CA VAL A 78 8.71 -9.20 -7.57
C VAL A 78 9.57 -8.00 -8.01
N ALA A 79 8.98 -6.81 -8.09
CA ALA A 79 9.71 -5.59 -8.42
C ALA A 79 10.84 -5.30 -7.41
N LEU A 80 10.53 -5.37 -6.11
CA LEU A 80 11.52 -5.18 -5.04
C LEU A 80 12.63 -6.21 -5.05
N LEU A 81 12.31 -7.49 -5.35
CA LEU A 81 13.32 -8.54 -5.47
C LEU A 81 14.22 -8.31 -6.67
N ALA A 82 13.65 -8.00 -7.84
CA ALA A 82 14.43 -7.70 -9.05
C ALA A 82 15.35 -6.49 -8.83
N GLY A 83 14.83 -5.41 -8.22
CA GLY A 83 15.62 -4.23 -7.84
C GLY A 83 16.75 -4.56 -6.85
N ARG A 84 16.49 -5.42 -5.86
CA ARG A 84 17.53 -5.91 -4.93
C ARG A 84 18.62 -6.66 -5.68
N TRP A 85 18.27 -7.56 -6.59
CA TRP A 85 19.26 -8.36 -7.34
C TRP A 85 20.12 -7.50 -8.26
N LEU A 86 19.52 -6.51 -8.91
CA LEU A 86 20.27 -5.49 -9.65
C LEU A 86 21.26 -4.76 -8.74
N LYS A 87 20.83 -4.33 -7.56
CA LYS A 87 21.71 -3.60 -6.63
C LYS A 87 22.89 -4.44 -6.13
N LEU A 88 22.66 -5.72 -5.83
CA LEU A 88 23.69 -6.57 -5.22
C LEU A 88 24.68 -7.17 -6.22
N ASN A 89 24.24 -7.43 -7.44
CA ASN A 89 25.03 -8.15 -8.44
C ASN A 89 25.28 -7.30 -9.70
N ALA A 90 25.05 -5.99 -9.66
CA ALA A 90 25.25 -5.13 -10.82
C ALA A 90 26.58 -5.41 -11.50
N GLU A 91 27.68 -5.41 -10.74
CA GLU A 91 29.04 -5.54 -11.25
C GLU A 91 29.35 -6.92 -11.88
N THR A 92 28.69 -7.98 -11.41
CA THR A 92 28.93 -9.36 -11.88
C THR A 92 27.96 -9.79 -12.98
N MET A 93 26.86 -9.05 -13.18
CA MET A 93 25.88 -9.31 -14.23
C MET A 93 26.32 -8.78 -15.58
N SER A 94 26.08 -9.59 -16.61
CA SER A 94 26.13 -9.15 -18.00
C SER A 94 25.10 -8.06 -18.29
N HIS A 95 25.33 -7.27 -19.34
CA HIS A 95 24.36 -6.25 -19.78
C HIS A 95 22.98 -6.83 -20.10
N GLN A 96 22.93 -8.04 -20.65
CA GLN A 96 21.68 -8.73 -20.98
C GLN A 96 20.90 -9.12 -19.72
N GLU A 97 21.57 -9.65 -18.69
CA GLU A 97 20.92 -9.97 -17.41
C GLU A 97 20.39 -8.72 -16.73
N ARG A 98 21.17 -7.62 -16.71
CA ARG A 98 20.69 -6.34 -16.16
C ARG A 98 19.42 -5.87 -16.87
N LEU A 99 19.38 -5.95 -18.19
CA LEU A 99 18.21 -5.59 -18.98
C LEU A 99 17.00 -6.47 -18.62
N GLN A 100 17.19 -7.78 -18.44
CA GLN A 100 16.11 -8.70 -18.04
C GLN A 100 15.52 -8.33 -16.68
N TYR A 101 16.34 -7.99 -15.69
CA TYR A 101 15.83 -7.55 -14.39
C TYR A 101 15.10 -6.21 -14.46
N LEU A 102 15.59 -5.25 -15.27
CA LEU A 102 14.89 -3.98 -15.50
C LEU A 102 13.52 -4.21 -16.15
N GLN A 103 13.46 -5.09 -17.15
CA GLN A 103 12.18 -5.50 -17.77
C GLN A 103 11.25 -6.20 -16.77
N ALA A 104 11.80 -7.02 -15.86
CA ALA A 104 11.01 -7.66 -14.80
C ALA A 104 10.41 -6.62 -13.83
N VAL A 105 11.17 -5.59 -13.46
CA VAL A 105 10.67 -4.46 -12.65
C VAL A 105 9.55 -3.73 -13.37
N ALA A 106 9.73 -3.40 -14.66
CA ALA A 106 8.72 -2.70 -15.45
C ALA A 106 7.41 -3.50 -15.54
N ARG A 107 7.49 -4.78 -15.96
CA ARG A 107 6.32 -5.67 -16.08
C ARG A 107 5.60 -5.88 -14.75
N ALA A 108 6.36 -6.02 -13.66
CA ALA A 108 5.78 -6.16 -12.33
C ALA A 108 5.06 -4.87 -11.91
N SER A 109 5.65 -3.71 -12.18
CA SER A 109 5.04 -2.41 -11.88
C SER A 109 3.73 -2.21 -12.67
N GLU A 110 3.75 -2.47 -13.98
CA GLU A 110 2.53 -2.39 -14.82
C GLU A 110 1.43 -3.34 -14.33
N ALA A 111 1.78 -4.56 -13.93
CA ALA A 111 0.82 -5.54 -13.42
C ALA A 111 0.26 -5.13 -12.05
N ARG A 112 1.10 -4.54 -11.19
CA ARG A 112 0.67 -3.93 -9.92
C ARG A 112 -0.30 -2.79 -10.20
N ASP A 113 0.05 -1.87 -11.07
CA ASP A 113 -0.75 -0.67 -11.36
C ASP A 113 -2.09 -1.03 -12.00
N ARG A 114 -2.12 -2.06 -12.86
CA ARG A 114 -3.38 -2.62 -13.38
C ARG A 114 -4.26 -3.20 -12.27
N ALA A 115 -3.68 -3.89 -11.30
CA ALA A 115 -4.42 -4.41 -10.15
C ALA A 115 -4.91 -3.27 -9.23
N LEU A 116 -4.13 -2.19 -9.08
CA LEU A 116 -4.54 -1.00 -8.34
C LEU A 116 -5.68 -0.27 -9.04
N SER A 117 -5.60 -0.07 -10.36
CA SER A 117 -6.66 0.53 -11.17
C SER A 117 -7.99 -0.24 -11.05
N ALA A 118 -7.93 -1.57 -10.97
CA ALA A 118 -9.11 -2.41 -10.78
C ALA A 118 -9.82 -2.16 -9.42
N LEU A 119 -9.14 -1.62 -8.42
CA LEU A 119 -9.76 -1.23 -7.15
C LEU A 119 -10.66 0.00 -7.30
N ASN A 120 -10.57 0.75 -8.40
CA ASN A 120 -11.43 1.92 -8.68
C ASN A 120 -11.41 2.97 -7.55
N LEU A 121 -10.22 3.22 -6.96
CA LEU A 121 -10.06 4.18 -5.85
C LEU A 121 -10.00 5.64 -6.35
N ASP A 122 -9.75 5.87 -7.64
CA ASP A 122 -9.62 7.20 -8.25
C ASP A 122 -10.96 7.91 -8.50
N ARG A 123 -12.08 7.36 -8.02
CA ARG A 123 -13.42 7.88 -8.36
C ARG A 123 -13.81 9.15 -7.61
N ASP A 124 -13.16 9.49 -6.50
CA ASP A 124 -13.54 10.63 -5.64
C ASP A 124 -12.45 11.72 -5.51
N THR A 125 -11.31 11.59 -6.19
CA THR A 125 -10.44 12.75 -6.37
C THR A 125 -11.13 13.68 -7.36
N GLY A 126 -11.74 14.75 -6.84
CA GLY A 126 -12.19 15.89 -7.65
C GLY A 126 -11.13 16.23 -8.70
N SER A 127 -11.58 16.77 -9.84
CA SER A 127 -10.74 17.01 -11.01
C SER A 127 -9.34 17.47 -10.62
N ILE A 128 -8.28 16.77 -11.04
CA ILE A 128 -6.89 17.18 -10.79
C ILE A 128 -6.71 18.65 -11.20
N LEU A 129 -7.40 19.10 -12.25
CA LEU A 129 -7.38 20.50 -12.67
C LEU A 129 -8.03 21.40 -11.62
N GLU A 130 -9.12 21.00 -10.99
CA GLU A 130 -9.77 21.74 -9.90
C GLU A 130 -8.87 21.82 -8.65
N SER A 131 -8.09 20.78 -8.36
CA SER A 131 -7.07 20.80 -7.30
C SER A 131 -5.86 21.70 -7.65
N LEU A 132 -5.45 21.75 -8.92
CA LEU A 132 -4.33 22.58 -9.37
C LEU A 132 -4.69 24.07 -9.53
N TYR A 133 -5.95 24.38 -9.85
CA TYR A 133 -6.45 25.74 -10.04
C TYR A 133 -7.28 26.27 -8.87
N SER A 134 -7.45 25.49 -7.80
CA SER A 134 -8.02 26.04 -6.56
C SER A 134 -7.01 26.99 -5.93
N THR A 135 -7.45 28.23 -5.71
CA THR A 135 -6.63 29.24 -5.04
C THR A 135 -6.23 28.69 -3.68
N PRO A 136 -4.92 28.60 -3.35
CA PRO A 136 -4.51 28.13 -2.03
C PRO A 136 -5.22 28.99 -0.99
N ARG A 137 -5.92 28.35 -0.06
CA ARG A 137 -6.60 29.05 1.03
C ARG A 137 -5.53 29.93 1.70
N PRO A 138 -5.68 31.27 1.71
CA PRO A 138 -4.70 32.11 2.37
C PRO A 138 -4.56 31.61 3.80
N ALA A 139 -3.31 31.47 4.26
CA ALA A 139 -3.05 31.15 5.65
C ALA A 139 -3.84 32.16 6.47
N VAL A 140 -4.81 31.66 7.25
CA VAL A 140 -5.48 32.48 8.25
C VAL A 140 -4.35 32.82 9.21
N HIS A 141 -3.79 34.02 9.07
CA HIS A 141 -3.01 34.58 10.15
C HIS A 141 -3.99 34.68 11.29
N ASP A 142 -3.76 33.88 12.34
CA ASP A 142 -4.48 33.99 13.59
C ASP A 142 -4.39 35.47 13.98
N ALA A 143 -5.51 36.17 13.88
CA ALA A 143 -5.61 37.55 14.33
C ALA A 143 -5.28 37.50 15.81
N GLU A 144 -4.16 38.12 16.20
CA GLU A 144 -3.82 38.25 17.60
C GLU A 144 -5.00 38.95 18.31
N PRO A 145 -5.41 38.46 19.48
CA PRO A 145 -6.49 39.09 20.22
C PRO A 145 -6.09 40.53 20.54
N GLU A 146 -6.89 41.50 20.08
CA GLU A 146 -6.78 42.88 20.52
C GLU A 146 -7.14 42.95 22.02
N ASP A 147 -6.20 43.44 22.82
CA ASP A 147 -6.35 43.73 24.26
C ASP A 147 -7.36 44.86 24.55
#